data_AF-A0A1G7YCJ1-F1
#
_entry.id   AF-A0A1G7YCJ1-F1
#
_cell.length_a   1.000
_cell.length_b   1.000
_cell.length_c   1.000
_cell.angle_alpha   90.00
_cell.angle_beta   90.00
_cell.angle_gamma   90.00
#
_symmetry.space_group_name_H-M   'P 1'
#
loop_
_entity.id
_entity.type
_entity.pdbx_description
1 polymer ?
#
loop_
_entity_poly.entity_id
_entity_poly.type
_entity_poly.pdbx_seq_one_letter_code
_entity_poly.pdbx_strand_id
1 'polypeptide(L)'
;MFLFQKGQTIDNRYTVVFPHKEGTYAETYRVRDTSGKLRFLKLIYYSKLQYSQFDKDGSIIEVEVAKLLNHPNVCKYMDSGKLIANGQQLAYIVTEFVSGETLDKKINRDGDLSVYEIKQVVKALLSALQYLHTQSTPIIHNEVTIQNLMLDLSGTLENLKLIDFGYARFLNQEPAKPNLKQLNPFYMAPERLNGVGCVQSDLFSVGVVLYQLVYDELPWFFDTSRMSDQQIVEKLESVREHMLRMPEIDLFEYDEQLKNIISKALSTEVEERFQSAGEFIKALDGEIQVEKPAPKQKVKDGEKKEASIPRKVANGEGFAAISGMDELKELLQREVIDVITNPEEYARYGLTIPNGMLLYGPPGCGKTFFAKHFAEEVGFNYMEVKPSTLKSKWVNATQENIGKMFAEAEENAPTVIFIDEMNELVPNRDNGNVHEMTLGAVNEMLAQMDRTGEKGIFIIGATNYPNMIDPAILRAGRLDKKYYLAPPDKKARELMLKMYLEKRPYDFGIDYEHLADLTKNYVSADLKLIVDDASRKALVNKSKITQRILEEVIASTKPSLSEKELQKYERIKAEMNGEKIETNKRPKIGF
;
A
#
# COMPACT_ATOMS: atom_id res chain seq x y z
N MET A 1 -13.75 -19.87 -37.48
CA MET A 1 -14.43 -19.58 -38.76
C MET A 1 -15.80 -19.05 -38.41
N PHE A 2 -16.12 -17.81 -38.83
CA PHE A 2 -17.36 -17.13 -38.50
C PHE A 2 -18.62 -17.99 -38.67
N LEU A 3 -19.46 -18.00 -37.63
CA LEU A 3 -20.69 -18.78 -37.55
C LEU A 3 -21.73 -18.33 -38.59
N PHE A 4 -21.79 -17.03 -38.86
CA PHE A 4 -22.64 -16.45 -39.89
C PHE A 4 -21.80 -15.87 -41.04
N GLN A 5 -22.26 -16.06 -42.26
CA GLN A 5 -21.61 -15.61 -43.48
C GLN A 5 -22.38 -14.45 -44.13
N LYS A 6 -21.72 -13.71 -45.02
CA LYS A 6 -22.31 -12.56 -45.72
C LYS A 6 -23.63 -12.96 -46.41
N GLY A 7 -24.69 -12.20 -46.13
CA GLY A 7 -26.04 -12.43 -46.64
C GLY A 7 -26.95 -13.26 -45.72
N GLN A 8 -26.41 -13.95 -44.70
CA GLN A 8 -27.22 -14.66 -43.71
C GLN A 8 -27.80 -13.71 -42.66
N THR A 9 -28.85 -14.16 -41.96
CA THR A 9 -29.55 -13.39 -40.91
C THR A 9 -29.24 -13.90 -39.51
N ILE A 10 -29.02 -12.97 -38.58
CA ILE A 10 -28.93 -13.20 -37.14
C ILE A 10 -30.26 -12.73 -36.51
N ASP A 11 -30.86 -13.56 -35.66
CA ASP A 11 -32.16 -13.35 -34.99
C ASP A 11 -33.32 -12.97 -35.94
N ASN A 12 -33.21 -13.30 -37.24
CA ASN A 12 -34.10 -12.81 -38.31
C ASN A 12 -34.26 -11.27 -38.42
N ARG A 13 -33.47 -10.49 -37.64
CA ARG A 13 -33.52 -9.02 -37.58
C ARG A 13 -32.29 -8.34 -38.19
N TYR A 14 -31.17 -9.06 -38.31
CA TYR A 14 -29.87 -8.48 -38.70
C TYR A 14 -29.21 -9.26 -39.83
N THR A 15 -29.13 -8.66 -41.03
CA THR A 15 -28.48 -9.29 -42.20
C THR A 15 -26.99 -8.97 -42.21
N VAL A 16 -26.13 -10.00 -42.24
CA VAL A 16 -24.67 -9.85 -42.23
C VAL A 16 -24.17 -9.24 -43.54
N VAL A 17 -23.52 -8.08 -43.45
CA VAL A 17 -22.84 -7.40 -44.56
C VAL A 17 -21.39 -7.87 -44.67
N PHE A 18 -20.71 -8.01 -43.53
CA PHE A 18 -19.31 -8.40 -43.44
C PHE A 18 -18.98 -8.94 -42.03
N PRO A 19 -18.50 -10.19 -41.88
CA PRO A 19 -17.87 -10.66 -40.64
C PRO A 19 -16.55 -9.91 -40.41
N HIS A 20 -16.32 -9.40 -39.20
CA HIS A 20 -15.29 -8.38 -38.94
C HIS A 20 -14.05 -8.92 -38.20
N LYS A 21 -14.21 -9.43 -36.97
CA LYS A 21 -13.13 -10.00 -36.13
C LYS A 21 -13.68 -11.19 -35.36
N GLU A 22 -12.98 -12.33 -35.44
CA GLU A 22 -13.20 -13.51 -34.61
C GLU A 22 -12.30 -13.36 -33.38
N GLY A 23 -12.91 -13.21 -32.20
CA GLY A 23 -12.23 -13.00 -30.92
C GLY A 23 -12.24 -14.25 -30.03
N THR A 24 -11.67 -14.12 -28.84
CA THR A 24 -11.55 -15.22 -27.87
C THR A 24 -12.92 -15.77 -27.45
N TYR A 25 -13.83 -14.90 -27.00
CA TYR A 25 -15.16 -15.27 -26.51
C TYR A 25 -16.33 -14.80 -27.40
N ALA A 26 -16.07 -13.98 -28.43
CA ALA A 26 -17.09 -13.37 -29.27
C ALA A 26 -16.65 -13.21 -30.74
N GLU A 27 -17.63 -13.18 -31.65
CA GLU A 27 -17.45 -12.77 -33.05
C GLU A 27 -18.10 -11.41 -33.29
N THR A 28 -17.55 -10.61 -34.19
CA THR A 28 -18.07 -9.27 -34.50
C THR A 28 -18.45 -9.14 -35.97
N TYR A 29 -19.51 -8.38 -36.23
CA TYR A 29 -20.19 -8.30 -37.52
C TYR A 29 -20.62 -6.88 -37.86
N ARG A 30 -20.42 -6.47 -39.12
CA ARG A 30 -21.15 -5.36 -39.72
C ARG A 30 -22.46 -5.92 -40.29
N VAL A 31 -23.59 -5.44 -39.81
CA VAL A 31 -24.93 -5.91 -40.20
C VAL A 31 -25.79 -4.76 -40.72
N ARG A 32 -26.90 -5.07 -41.40
CA ARG A 32 -28.04 -4.15 -41.57
C ARG A 32 -29.18 -4.59 -40.67
N ASP A 33 -29.82 -3.64 -40.02
CA ASP A 33 -31.10 -3.88 -39.34
C ASP A 33 -32.28 -3.94 -40.35
N THR A 34 -33.49 -4.16 -39.84
CA THR A 34 -34.73 -4.23 -40.64
C THR A 34 -35.10 -2.94 -41.37
N SER A 35 -34.53 -1.78 -40.98
CA SER A 35 -34.66 -0.52 -41.72
C SER A 35 -33.60 -0.34 -42.82
N GLY A 36 -32.69 -1.31 -42.96
CA GLY A 36 -31.54 -1.26 -43.85
C GLY A 36 -30.35 -0.46 -43.31
N LYS A 37 -30.46 0.13 -42.11
CA LYS A 37 -29.38 0.94 -41.51
C LYS A 37 -28.27 0.03 -40.99
N LEU A 38 -27.03 0.47 -41.19
CA LEU A 38 -25.83 -0.26 -40.75
C LEU A 38 -25.68 -0.22 -39.22
N ARG A 39 -25.35 -1.38 -38.65
CA ARG A 39 -25.06 -1.58 -37.22
C ARG A 39 -23.78 -2.39 -37.04
N PHE A 40 -23.19 -2.27 -35.86
CA PHE A 40 -22.20 -3.21 -35.36
C PHE A 40 -22.92 -4.22 -34.46
N LEU A 41 -22.62 -5.51 -34.63
CA LEU A 41 -23.18 -6.60 -33.83
C LEU A 41 -22.04 -7.45 -33.27
N LYS A 42 -22.01 -7.63 -31.96
CA LYS A 42 -21.09 -8.54 -31.25
C LYS A 42 -21.86 -9.76 -30.77
N LEU A 43 -21.47 -10.93 -31.23
CA LEU A 43 -22.09 -12.23 -31.00
C LEU A 43 -21.24 -13.01 -29.98
N ILE A 44 -21.80 -13.20 -28.78
CA ILE A 44 -21.09 -13.64 -27.58
C ILE A 44 -21.41 -15.11 -27.30
N TYR A 45 -20.37 -15.94 -27.14
CA TYR A 45 -20.50 -17.36 -26.83
C TYR A 45 -20.55 -17.58 -25.31
N TYR A 46 -21.72 -18.00 -24.77
CA TYR A 46 -21.86 -18.29 -23.34
C TYR A 46 -20.82 -19.30 -22.81
N SER A 47 -20.50 -20.31 -23.63
CA SER A 47 -19.51 -21.36 -23.30
C SER A 47 -18.05 -20.91 -23.29
N LYS A 48 -17.76 -19.64 -23.66
CA LYS A 48 -16.41 -19.06 -23.67
C LYS A 48 -16.23 -17.92 -22.67
N LEU A 49 -17.30 -17.49 -21.99
CA LEU A 49 -17.24 -16.45 -20.95
C LEU A 49 -16.68 -17.02 -19.64
N GLN A 50 -15.97 -16.18 -18.89
CA GLN A 50 -15.56 -16.48 -17.51
C GLN A 50 -16.71 -16.18 -16.53
N TYR A 51 -16.75 -16.85 -15.38
CA TYR A 51 -17.73 -16.58 -14.31
C TYR A 51 -17.74 -15.10 -13.90
N SER A 52 -16.56 -14.45 -13.90
CA SER A 52 -16.38 -13.03 -13.65
C SER A 52 -17.03 -12.09 -14.67
N GLN A 53 -17.48 -12.58 -15.83
CA GLN A 53 -18.18 -11.79 -16.87
C GLN A 53 -19.71 -11.85 -16.75
N PHE A 54 -20.24 -12.51 -15.71
CA PHE A 54 -21.66 -12.53 -15.37
C PHE A 54 -21.96 -11.72 -14.11
N ASP A 55 -23.18 -11.19 -14.01
CA ASP A 55 -23.72 -10.66 -12.76
C ASP A 55 -24.31 -11.77 -11.87
N LYS A 56 -24.88 -11.38 -10.72
CA LYS A 56 -25.43 -12.32 -9.73
C LYS A 56 -26.70 -13.04 -10.21
N ASP A 57 -27.34 -12.55 -11.27
CA ASP A 57 -28.54 -13.12 -11.88
C ASP A 57 -28.21 -13.94 -13.15
N GLY A 58 -26.93 -14.09 -13.50
CA GLY A 58 -26.47 -14.83 -14.68
C GLY A 58 -26.65 -14.09 -16.01
N SER A 59 -26.87 -12.78 -15.99
CA SER A 59 -26.80 -11.94 -17.19
C SER A 59 -25.36 -11.51 -17.47
N ILE A 60 -25.05 -11.19 -18.72
CA ILE A 60 -23.68 -10.91 -19.17
C ILE A 60 -23.40 -9.43 -18.90
N ILE A 61 -22.36 -9.11 -18.13
CA ILE A 61 -22.08 -7.73 -17.68
C ILE A 61 -21.93 -6.79 -18.88
N GLU A 62 -21.25 -7.21 -19.95
CA GLU A 62 -21.10 -6.42 -21.18
C GLU A 62 -22.47 -6.01 -21.78
N VAL A 63 -23.49 -6.88 -21.70
CA VAL A 63 -24.84 -6.61 -22.21
C VAL A 63 -25.56 -5.60 -21.31
N GLU A 64 -25.48 -5.75 -19.99
CA GLU A 64 -26.15 -4.87 -19.03
C GLU A 64 -25.49 -3.50 -18.94
N VAL A 65 -24.15 -3.44 -19.00
CA VAL A 65 -23.39 -2.20 -19.18
C VAL A 65 -23.80 -1.51 -20.48
N ALA A 66 -23.81 -2.22 -21.63
CA ALA A 66 -24.16 -1.63 -22.92
C ALA A 66 -25.54 -0.95 -22.92
N LYS A 67 -26.56 -1.57 -22.30
CA LYS A 67 -27.92 -0.99 -22.18
C LYS A 67 -27.96 0.39 -21.52
N LEU A 68 -27.00 0.70 -20.65
CA LEU A 68 -26.90 2.00 -19.96
C LEU A 68 -26.24 3.09 -20.84
N LEU A 69 -25.51 2.72 -21.90
CA LEU A 69 -24.62 3.63 -22.63
C LEU A 69 -25.35 4.57 -23.60
N ASN A 70 -25.38 5.85 -23.23
CA ASN A 70 -25.81 6.96 -24.08
C ASN A 70 -24.97 8.23 -23.81
N HIS A 71 -23.76 8.26 -24.38
CA HIS A 71 -22.82 9.39 -24.33
C HIS A 71 -22.14 9.57 -25.71
N PRO A 72 -21.75 10.79 -26.15
CA PRO A 72 -21.13 10.99 -27.47
C PRO A 72 -19.89 10.12 -27.68
N ASN A 73 -19.00 10.05 -26.70
CA ASN A 73 -17.72 9.32 -26.80
C ASN A 73 -17.79 7.83 -26.43
N VAL A 74 -18.98 7.21 -26.46
CA VAL A 74 -19.14 5.75 -26.44
C VAL A 74 -20.03 5.30 -27.62
N CYS A 75 -19.97 4.02 -27.98
CA CYS A 75 -20.92 3.45 -28.95
C CYS A 75 -22.31 3.30 -28.35
N LYS A 76 -23.30 4.04 -28.88
CA LYS A 76 -24.68 3.97 -28.43
C LYS A 76 -25.30 2.59 -28.68
N TYR A 77 -25.93 2.03 -27.64
CA TYR A 77 -26.68 0.77 -27.69
C TYR A 77 -27.97 0.88 -28.52
N MET A 78 -28.37 -0.24 -29.15
CA MET A 78 -29.53 -0.33 -30.03
C MET A 78 -30.45 -1.52 -29.71
N ASP A 79 -29.89 -2.71 -29.49
CA ASP A 79 -30.63 -3.95 -29.22
C ASP A 79 -29.70 -4.98 -28.55
N SER A 80 -30.29 -5.98 -27.88
CA SER A 80 -29.60 -7.19 -27.47
C SER A 80 -30.57 -8.36 -27.40
N GLY A 81 -30.05 -9.58 -27.53
CA GLY A 81 -30.87 -10.78 -27.52
C GLY A 81 -30.08 -12.04 -27.18
N LYS A 82 -30.80 -13.15 -27.09
CA LYS A 82 -30.25 -14.50 -26.89
C LYS A 82 -30.79 -15.41 -28.00
N LEU A 83 -29.93 -16.24 -28.59
CA LEU A 83 -30.31 -17.21 -29.62
C LEU A 83 -29.58 -18.54 -29.42
N ILE A 84 -30.02 -19.58 -30.13
CA ILE A 84 -29.34 -20.87 -30.21
C ILE A 84 -28.94 -21.11 -31.67
N ALA A 85 -27.67 -21.40 -31.90
CA ALA A 85 -27.14 -21.75 -33.22
C ALA A 85 -26.08 -22.86 -33.08
N ASN A 86 -26.08 -23.83 -34.00
CA ASN A 86 -25.21 -25.03 -33.95
C ASN A 86 -25.21 -25.74 -32.58
N GLY A 87 -26.34 -25.75 -31.87
CA GLY A 87 -26.49 -26.35 -30.53
C GLY A 87 -25.87 -25.55 -29.39
N GLN A 88 -25.30 -24.37 -29.65
CA GLN A 88 -24.71 -23.49 -28.64
C GLN A 88 -25.65 -22.33 -28.31
N GLN A 89 -25.72 -21.98 -27.03
CA GLN A 89 -26.40 -20.78 -26.55
C GLN A 89 -25.50 -19.55 -26.76
N LEU A 90 -26.06 -18.52 -27.39
CA LEU A 90 -25.37 -17.27 -27.73
C LEU A 90 -26.16 -16.08 -27.18
N ALA A 91 -25.46 -15.00 -26.86
CA ALA A 91 -26.04 -13.67 -26.75
C ALA A 91 -25.56 -12.80 -27.91
N TYR A 92 -26.21 -11.67 -28.14
CA TYR A 92 -25.64 -10.62 -28.97
C TYR A 92 -25.97 -9.23 -28.45
N ILE A 93 -25.10 -8.27 -28.78
CA ILE A 93 -25.26 -6.83 -28.53
C ILE A 93 -25.19 -6.13 -29.87
N VAL A 94 -26.09 -5.16 -30.10
CA VAL A 94 -26.10 -4.30 -31.28
C VAL A 94 -25.88 -2.85 -30.84
N THR A 95 -24.91 -2.21 -31.46
CA THR A 95 -24.60 -0.78 -31.28
C THR A 95 -24.70 -0.03 -32.61
N GLU A 96 -24.54 1.28 -32.57
CA GLU A 96 -24.28 2.05 -33.79
C GLU A 96 -23.03 1.56 -34.54
N PHE A 97 -23.08 1.59 -35.88
CA PHE A 97 -21.88 1.38 -36.68
C PHE A 97 -21.13 2.71 -36.79
N VAL A 98 -20.06 2.87 -36.00
CA VAL A 98 -19.06 3.92 -36.28
C VAL A 98 -18.34 3.53 -37.56
N SER A 99 -18.26 4.47 -38.50
CA SER A 99 -17.54 4.25 -39.76
C SER A 99 -16.18 4.90 -39.63
N GLY A 100 -15.10 4.15 -39.77
CA GLY A 100 -13.74 4.66 -39.59
C GLY A 100 -12.78 3.57 -39.14
N GLU A 101 -11.85 3.90 -38.25
CA GLU A 101 -10.76 3.02 -37.82
C GLU A 101 -10.37 3.21 -36.36
N THR A 102 -9.59 2.26 -35.81
CA THR A 102 -9.03 2.36 -34.46
C THR A 102 -7.86 3.34 -34.43
N LEU A 103 -7.65 4.04 -33.30
CA LEU A 103 -6.54 4.98 -33.13
C LEU A 103 -5.18 4.32 -33.41
N ASP A 104 -5.01 3.09 -32.92
CA ASP A 104 -3.95 2.13 -33.29
C ASP A 104 -3.62 2.12 -34.80
N LYS A 105 -4.62 2.10 -35.69
CA LYS A 105 -4.43 2.10 -37.14
C LYS A 105 -4.13 3.47 -37.72
N LYS A 106 -4.67 4.55 -37.12
CA LYS A 106 -4.36 5.91 -37.52
C LYS A 106 -2.86 6.20 -37.31
N ILE A 107 -2.33 5.88 -36.12
CA ILE A 107 -0.90 6.10 -35.79
C ILE A 107 -0.02 5.30 -36.77
N ASN A 108 -0.30 4.00 -36.93
CA ASN A 108 0.42 3.12 -37.88
C ASN A 108 0.32 3.54 -39.37
N ARG A 109 -0.52 4.52 -39.74
CA ARG A 109 -0.64 5.03 -41.12
C ARG A 109 -0.12 6.46 -41.28
N ASP A 110 -0.52 7.35 -40.38
CA ASP A 110 -0.31 8.80 -40.50
C ASP A 110 0.96 9.27 -39.77
N GLY A 111 1.50 8.46 -38.86
CA GLY A 111 2.64 8.82 -38.01
C GLY A 111 2.22 9.53 -36.71
N ASP A 112 3.14 10.35 -36.21
CA ASP A 112 3.02 11.04 -34.92
C ASP A 112 1.85 12.03 -34.88
N LEU A 113 1.23 12.16 -33.70
CA LEU A 113 0.18 13.15 -33.44
C LEU A 113 0.77 14.40 -32.78
N SER A 114 0.24 15.58 -33.09
CA SER A 114 0.59 16.80 -32.36
C SER A 114 0.08 16.77 -30.91
N VAL A 115 0.71 17.50 -29.98
CA VAL A 115 0.25 17.57 -28.58
C VAL A 115 -1.21 18.01 -28.46
N TYR A 116 -1.67 18.92 -29.32
CA TYR A 116 -3.09 19.30 -29.41
C TYR A 116 -3.98 18.09 -29.75
N GLU A 117 -3.64 17.32 -30.77
CA GLU A 117 -4.39 16.11 -31.17
C GLU A 117 -4.40 15.03 -30.08
N ILE A 118 -3.26 14.81 -29.43
CA ILE A 118 -3.11 13.90 -28.29
C ILE A 118 -4.03 14.35 -27.14
N LYS A 119 -4.04 15.65 -26.81
CA LYS A 119 -4.95 16.21 -25.80
C LYS A 119 -6.42 16.03 -26.18
N GLN A 120 -6.83 16.20 -27.45
CA GLN A 120 -8.21 15.93 -27.86
C GLN A 120 -8.60 14.45 -27.73
N VAL A 121 -7.75 13.53 -28.19
CA VAL A 121 -7.95 12.07 -28.03
C VAL A 121 -8.14 11.69 -26.56
N VAL A 122 -7.24 12.17 -25.70
CA VAL A 122 -7.25 11.83 -24.27
C VAL A 122 -8.43 12.49 -23.56
N LYS A 123 -8.83 13.71 -23.91
CA LYS A 123 -10.05 14.36 -23.38
C LYS A 123 -11.33 13.64 -23.80
N ALA A 124 -11.44 13.19 -25.05
CA ALA A 124 -12.61 12.43 -25.53
C ALA A 124 -12.76 11.09 -24.77
N LEU A 125 -11.64 10.38 -24.56
CA LEU A 125 -11.58 9.17 -23.74
C LEU A 125 -11.93 9.45 -22.26
N LEU A 126 -11.35 10.49 -21.66
CA LEU A 126 -11.67 10.88 -20.29
C LEU A 126 -13.14 11.29 -20.13
N SER A 127 -13.75 11.93 -21.12
CA SER A 127 -15.18 12.25 -21.11
C SER A 127 -16.05 10.99 -21.12
N ALA A 128 -15.69 9.98 -21.93
CA ALA A 128 -16.33 8.67 -21.89
C ALA A 128 -16.20 7.98 -20.53
N LEU A 129 -15.00 7.98 -19.95
CA LEU A 129 -14.75 7.40 -18.62
C LEU A 129 -15.46 8.16 -17.51
N GLN A 130 -15.49 9.49 -17.53
CA GLN A 130 -16.22 10.31 -16.56
C GLN A 130 -17.70 9.94 -16.52
N TYR A 131 -18.31 9.74 -17.70
CA TYR A 131 -19.69 9.29 -17.81
C TYR A 131 -19.92 7.89 -17.22
N LEU A 132 -18.98 6.95 -17.41
CA LEU A 132 -19.04 5.60 -16.82
C LEU A 132 -18.83 5.61 -15.30
N HIS A 133 -17.89 6.41 -14.83
CA HIS A 133 -17.51 6.56 -13.42
C HIS A 133 -18.58 7.29 -12.59
N THR A 134 -19.43 8.13 -13.22
CA THR A 134 -20.53 8.85 -12.56
C THR A 134 -21.89 8.15 -12.66
N GLN A 135 -21.96 6.90 -13.15
CA GLN A 135 -23.19 6.10 -13.08
C GLN A 135 -23.58 5.79 -11.63
N SER A 136 -24.88 5.56 -11.38
CA SER A 136 -25.44 5.28 -10.04
C SER A 136 -24.82 4.05 -9.36
N THR A 137 -24.31 3.11 -10.15
CA THR A 137 -23.22 2.21 -9.76
C THR A 137 -22.09 2.44 -10.75
N PRO A 138 -20.91 2.95 -10.33
CA PRO A 138 -19.81 3.27 -11.25
C PRO A 138 -19.37 2.06 -12.07
N ILE A 139 -19.06 2.29 -13.35
CA ILE A 139 -18.63 1.26 -14.30
C ILE A 139 -17.15 1.46 -14.59
N ILE A 140 -16.31 0.45 -14.27
CA ILE A 140 -14.89 0.40 -14.61
C ILE A 140 -14.74 -0.31 -15.96
N HIS A 141 -13.97 0.25 -16.90
CA HIS A 141 -13.79 -0.31 -18.24
C HIS A 141 -12.82 -1.50 -18.28
N ASN A 142 -11.74 -1.44 -17.51
CA ASN A 142 -10.66 -2.44 -17.40
C ASN A 142 -9.83 -2.73 -18.66
N GLU A 143 -10.29 -2.38 -19.87
CA GLU A 143 -9.56 -2.57 -21.13
C GLU A 143 -9.45 -1.25 -21.94
N VAL A 144 -8.93 -0.20 -21.33
CA VAL A 144 -8.63 1.08 -22.02
C VAL A 144 -7.29 0.96 -22.73
N THR A 145 -7.31 0.87 -24.07
CA THR A 145 -6.12 0.74 -24.93
C THR A 145 -6.35 1.49 -26.25
N ILE A 146 -5.29 1.82 -27.00
CA ILE A 146 -5.42 2.49 -28.32
C ILE A 146 -6.16 1.65 -29.39
N GLN A 147 -6.35 0.35 -29.15
CA GLN A 147 -7.14 -0.54 -30.01
C GLN A 147 -8.64 -0.44 -29.73
N ASN A 148 -9.00 -0.02 -28.51
CA ASN A 148 -10.39 0.16 -28.05
C ASN A 148 -10.86 1.63 -28.17
N LEU A 149 -10.14 2.46 -28.91
CA LEU A 149 -10.54 3.83 -29.28
C LEU A 149 -10.79 3.87 -30.80
N MET A 150 -12.01 4.23 -31.22
CA MET A 150 -12.39 4.29 -32.63
C MET A 150 -12.73 5.72 -33.07
N LEU A 151 -12.18 6.12 -34.20
CA LEU A 151 -12.38 7.40 -34.86
C LEU A 151 -13.45 7.27 -35.96
N ASP A 152 -14.19 8.35 -36.20
CA ASP A 152 -15.17 8.46 -37.29
C ASP A 152 -14.51 8.93 -38.60
N LEU A 153 -15.17 8.71 -39.75
CA LEU A 153 -14.75 9.17 -41.08
C LEU A 153 -14.64 10.70 -41.20
N SER A 154 -15.25 11.47 -40.31
CA SER A 154 -14.99 12.92 -40.19
C SER A 154 -13.55 13.24 -39.79
N GLY A 155 -12.81 12.29 -39.23
CA GLY A 155 -11.41 12.44 -38.79
C GLY A 155 -11.21 13.33 -37.56
N THR A 156 -12.26 13.99 -37.06
CA THR A 156 -12.14 14.88 -35.90
C THR A 156 -12.06 14.07 -34.59
N LEU A 157 -10.98 14.32 -33.84
CA LEU A 157 -10.63 13.55 -32.64
C LEU A 157 -11.62 13.77 -31.48
N GLU A 158 -12.37 14.87 -31.52
CA GLU A 158 -13.51 15.17 -30.64
C GLU A 158 -14.61 14.09 -30.68
N ASN A 159 -14.80 13.45 -31.85
CA ASN A 159 -15.80 12.40 -32.08
C ASN A 159 -15.30 10.98 -31.78
N LEU A 160 -14.11 10.83 -31.18
CA LEU A 160 -13.56 9.55 -30.75
C LEU A 160 -14.53 8.81 -29.82
N LYS A 161 -14.72 7.51 -30.05
CA LYS A 161 -15.55 6.62 -29.23
C LYS A 161 -14.73 5.51 -28.58
N LEU A 162 -14.90 5.36 -27.28
CA LEU A 162 -14.49 4.17 -26.53
C LEU A 162 -15.37 2.98 -26.93
N ILE A 163 -14.74 1.84 -27.26
CA ILE A 163 -15.37 0.62 -27.75
C ILE A 163 -14.88 -0.62 -26.99
N ASP A 164 -15.65 -1.70 -27.12
CA ASP A 164 -15.45 -3.01 -26.47
C ASP A 164 -15.46 -2.98 -24.92
N PHE A 165 -16.60 -3.37 -24.36
CA PHE A 165 -16.86 -3.39 -22.92
C PHE A 165 -16.71 -4.81 -22.34
N GLY A 166 -15.97 -5.70 -23.01
CA GLY A 166 -15.89 -7.13 -22.69
C GLY A 166 -15.37 -7.49 -21.30
N TYR A 167 -14.63 -6.58 -20.68
CA TYR A 167 -14.10 -6.69 -19.32
C TYR A 167 -14.64 -5.59 -18.40
N ALA A 168 -15.66 -4.83 -18.83
CA ALA A 168 -16.29 -3.83 -18.00
C ALA A 168 -16.93 -4.47 -16.74
N ARG A 169 -16.87 -3.77 -15.61
CA ARG A 169 -17.40 -4.22 -14.31
C ARG A 169 -18.12 -3.09 -13.62
N PHE A 170 -19.18 -3.41 -12.90
CA PHE A 170 -19.72 -2.51 -11.88
C PHE A 170 -18.81 -2.53 -10.64
N LEU A 171 -18.53 -1.37 -10.05
CA LEU A 171 -17.62 -1.18 -8.92
C LEU A 171 -18.02 -1.99 -7.66
N ASN A 172 -19.29 -2.36 -7.54
CA ASN A 172 -19.83 -3.16 -6.43
C ASN A 172 -19.71 -4.69 -6.63
N GLN A 173 -19.07 -5.15 -7.72
CA GLN A 173 -18.82 -6.57 -7.95
C GLN A 173 -17.58 -7.05 -7.21
N GLU A 174 -17.56 -8.34 -6.87
CA GLU A 174 -16.45 -8.97 -6.16
C GLU A 174 -15.12 -8.86 -6.95
N PRO A 175 -13.97 -8.73 -6.26
CA PRO A 175 -12.65 -8.72 -6.90
C PRO A 175 -12.43 -9.96 -7.78
N ALA A 176 -11.86 -9.75 -8.96
CA ALA A 176 -11.59 -10.81 -9.92
C ALA A 176 -10.26 -10.54 -10.62
N LYS A 177 -9.35 -11.51 -10.61
CA LYS A 177 -8.05 -11.39 -11.27
C LYS A 177 -8.22 -11.31 -12.81
N PRO A 178 -7.47 -10.41 -13.49
CA PRO A 178 -7.54 -10.26 -14.94
C PRO A 178 -6.91 -11.47 -15.66
N ASN A 179 -7.33 -11.70 -16.90
CA ASN A 179 -6.75 -12.75 -17.75
C ASN A 179 -5.62 -12.17 -18.62
N LEU A 180 -4.36 -12.31 -18.17
CA LEU A 180 -3.18 -11.70 -18.80
C LEU A 180 -2.81 -12.33 -20.18
N LYS A 181 -3.56 -13.36 -20.62
CA LYS A 181 -3.43 -13.97 -21.96
C LYS A 181 -4.42 -13.41 -22.97
N GLN A 182 -5.34 -12.54 -22.53
CA GLN A 182 -6.33 -11.87 -23.37
C GLN A 182 -6.22 -10.35 -23.27
N LEU A 183 -5.97 -9.84 -22.07
CA LEU A 183 -5.77 -8.43 -21.77
C LEU A 183 -4.27 -8.07 -21.80
N ASN A 184 -3.92 -6.90 -22.32
CA ASN A 184 -2.54 -6.41 -22.30
C ASN A 184 -2.16 -5.90 -20.88
N PRO A 185 -1.17 -6.50 -20.20
CA PRO A 185 -0.84 -6.16 -18.82
C PRO A 185 -0.13 -4.81 -18.66
N PHE A 186 0.48 -4.24 -19.71
CA PHE A 186 1.20 -2.97 -19.63
C PHE A 186 0.27 -1.77 -19.37
N TYR A 187 -0.99 -1.84 -19.83
CA TYR A 187 -2.02 -0.84 -19.52
C TYR A 187 -2.57 -0.96 -18.09
N MET A 188 -2.41 -2.11 -17.41
CA MET A 188 -3.05 -2.35 -16.12
C MET A 188 -2.37 -1.62 -14.96
N ALA A 189 -3.19 -0.97 -14.13
CA ALA A 189 -2.77 -0.44 -12.83
C ALA A 189 -2.36 -1.57 -11.85
N PRO A 190 -1.49 -1.33 -10.85
CA PRO A 190 -1.01 -2.36 -9.93
C PRO A 190 -2.12 -3.08 -9.16
N GLU A 191 -3.13 -2.35 -8.65
CA GLU A 191 -4.27 -2.93 -7.94
C GLU A 191 -5.09 -3.88 -8.84
N ARG A 192 -5.07 -3.62 -10.15
CA ARG A 192 -5.78 -4.41 -11.15
C ARG A 192 -5.14 -5.78 -11.36
N LEU A 193 -3.82 -5.87 -11.34
CA LEU A 193 -3.09 -7.14 -11.41
C LEU A 193 -3.48 -8.07 -10.25
N ASN A 194 -3.65 -7.50 -9.05
CA ASN A 194 -4.05 -8.25 -7.85
C ASN A 194 -5.56 -8.56 -7.77
N GLY A 195 -6.37 -8.04 -8.70
CA GLY A 195 -7.78 -8.40 -8.86
C GLY A 195 -8.78 -7.39 -8.29
N VAL A 196 -8.31 -6.38 -7.57
CA VAL A 196 -9.08 -5.19 -7.16
C VAL A 196 -9.31 -4.30 -8.39
N GLY A 197 -10.32 -3.43 -8.37
CA GLY A 197 -10.51 -2.43 -9.42
C GLY A 197 -11.20 -1.19 -8.87
N CYS A 198 -10.76 -0.03 -9.31
CA CYS A 198 -11.37 1.27 -9.00
C CYS A 198 -11.44 2.15 -10.26
N VAL A 199 -12.07 3.31 -10.16
CA VAL A 199 -12.17 4.24 -11.30
C VAL A 199 -10.78 4.76 -11.73
N GLN A 200 -9.86 4.89 -10.77
CA GLN A 200 -8.45 5.25 -10.97
C GLN A 200 -7.64 4.17 -11.72
N SER A 201 -8.13 2.92 -11.81
CA SER A 201 -7.52 1.86 -12.62
C SER A 201 -7.67 2.16 -14.12
N ASP A 202 -8.82 2.69 -14.54
CA ASP A 202 -8.99 3.19 -15.91
C ASP A 202 -8.15 4.45 -16.15
N LEU A 203 -8.05 5.36 -15.18
CA LEU A 203 -7.27 6.60 -15.33
C LEU A 203 -5.75 6.33 -15.43
N PHE A 204 -5.24 5.28 -14.77
CA PHE A 204 -3.89 4.78 -15.03
C PHE A 204 -3.73 4.28 -16.46
N SER A 205 -4.73 3.53 -16.96
CA SER A 205 -4.75 3.02 -18.34
C SER A 205 -4.79 4.17 -19.37
N VAL A 206 -5.47 5.29 -19.06
CA VAL A 206 -5.38 6.55 -19.83
C VAL A 206 -3.98 7.15 -19.76
N GLY A 207 -3.31 7.10 -18.60
CA GLY A 207 -1.90 7.47 -18.46
C GLY A 207 -0.98 6.67 -19.39
N VAL A 208 -1.25 5.37 -19.55
CA VAL A 208 -0.50 4.49 -20.48
C VAL A 208 -0.79 4.84 -21.94
N VAL A 209 -2.05 5.13 -22.29
CA VAL A 209 -2.42 5.66 -23.61
C VAL A 209 -1.69 6.99 -23.88
N LEU A 210 -1.76 7.96 -22.96
CA LEU A 210 -1.13 9.27 -23.11
C LEU A 210 0.40 9.16 -23.25
N TYR A 211 1.05 8.31 -22.45
CA TYR A 211 2.48 8.02 -22.58
C TYR A 211 2.81 7.46 -23.97
N GLN A 212 2.09 6.44 -24.42
CA GLN A 212 2.33 5.81 -25.72
C GLN A 212 2.15 6.80 -26.88
N LEU A 213 1.14 7.67 -26.82
CA LEU A 213 0.91 8.70 -27.85
C LEU A 213 2.00 9.78 -27.90
N VAL A 214 2.78 9.95 -26.83
CA VAL A 214 3.84 10.97 -26.72
C VAL A 214 5.24 10.41 -27.02
N TYR A 215 5.48 9.11 -26.80
CA TYR A 215 6.82 8.50 -26.94
C TYR A 215 6.91 7.33 -27.93
N ASP A 216 5.81 6.89 -28.55
CA ASP A 216 5.67 5.69 -29.40
C ASP A 216 6.14 4.35 -28.78
N GLU A 217 6.41 4.31 -27.47
CA GLU A 217 6.70 3.09 -26.72
C GLU A 217 5.71 2.90 -25.55
N LEU A 218 5.47 1.64 -25.15
CA LEU A 218 4.69 1.35 -23.95
C LEU A 218 5.58 1.53 -22.70
N PRO A 219 5.05 2.14 -21.62
CA PRO A 219 5.81 2.34 -20.39
C PRO A 219 6.13 0.97 -19.77
N TRP A 220 7.39 0.81 -19.35
CA TRP A 220 7.94 -0.43 -18.77
C TRP A 220 7.80 -1.70 -19.64
N PHE A 221 7.73 -1.58 -20.97
CA PHE A 221 7.58 -2.73 -21.88
C PHE A 221 8.70 -3.78 -21.75
N PHE A 222 8.33 -5.06 -21.84
CA PHE A 222 9.27 -6.18 -21.95
C PHE A 222 8.64 -7.41 -22.63
N ASP A 223 9.48 -8.34 -23.13
CA ASP A 223 8.98 -9.62 -23.67
C ASP A 223 8.33 -10.48 -22.55
N THR A 224 7.07 -10.83 -22.76
CA THR A 224 6.24 -11.70 -21.90
C THR A 224 6.11 -13.13 -22.46
N SER A 225 6.58 -13.40 -23.69
CA SER A 225 6.25 -14.61 -24.47
C SER A 225 6.71 -15.94 -23.87
N ARG A 226 7.54 -15.90 -22.82
CA ARG A 226 8.11 -17.07 -22.13
C ARG A 226 7.83 -17.05 -20.62
N MET A 227 6.92 -16.21 -20.16
CA MET A 227 6.63 -15.96 -18.75
C MET A 227 5.24 -16.48 -18.35
N SER A 228 5.08 -16.92 -17.10
CA SER A 228 3.75 -17.16 -16.52
C SER A 228 3.08 -15.85 -16.12
N ASP A 229 1.75 -15.86 -15.99
CA ASP A 229 0.95 -14.72 -15.52
C ASP A 229 1.50 -14.13 -14.22
N GLN A 230 1.95 -14.97 -13.27
CA GLN A 230 2.59 -14.54 -12.02
C GLN A 230 3.94 -13.84 -12.26
N GLN A 231 4.83 -14.43 -13.07
CA GLN A 231 6.13 -13.81 -13.37
C GLN A 231 5.97 -12.47 -14.09
N ILE A 232 4.92 -12.29 -14.89
CA ILE A 232 4.60 -11.01 -15.54
C ILE A 232 4.24 -9.95 -14.49
N VAL A 233 3.46 -10.30 -13.47
CA VAL A 233 3.12 -9.41 -12.34
C VAL A 233 4.36 -9.04 -11.53
N GLU A 234 5.11 -10.04 -11.03
CA GLU A 234 6.33 -9.84 -10.24
C GLU A 234 7.36 -8.94 -10.96
N LYS A 235 7.51 -9.13 -12.28
CA LYS A 235 8.40 -8.30 -13.09
C LYS A 235 7.83 -6.91 -13.35
N LEU A 236 6.51 -6.76 -13.55
CA LEU A 236 5.86 -5.45 -13.69
C LEU A 236 5.98 -4.61 -12.43
N GLU A 237 5.81 -5.22 -11.25
CA GLU A 237 6.02 -4.57 -9.95
C GLU A 237 7.50 -4.14 -9.83
N SER A 238 8.45 -5.03 -10.11
CA SER A 238 9.89 -4.72 -10.05
C SER A 238 10.34 -3.60 -11.00
N VAL A 239 9.84 -3.53 -12.23
CA VAL A 239 10.17 -2.43 -13.15
C VAL A 239 9.45 -1.12 -12.79
N ARG A 240 8.30 -1.18 -12.10
CA ARG A 240 7.59 0.00 -11.59
C ARG A 240 8.20 0.56 -10.30
N GLU A 241 9.02 -0.20 -9.58
CA GLU A 241 9.90 0.36 -8.51
C GLU A 241 10.98 1.32 -9.03
N HIS A 242 11.17 1.42 -10.35
CA HIS A 242 12.17 2.28 -10.98
C HIS A 242 11.52 3.54 -11.58
N MET A 243 12.27 4.65 -11.56
CA MET A 243 11.80 5.92 -12.10
C MET A 243 11.32 5.76 -13.55
N LEU A 244 10.10 6.22 -13.83
CA LEU A 244 9.49 6.19 -15.16
C LEU A 244 10.43 6.88 -16.16
N ARG A 245 10.91 6.11 -17.14
CA ARG A 245 11.69 6.63 -18.25
C ARG A 245 10.85 7.65 -19.02
N MET A 246 11.42 8.82 -19.30
CA MET A 246 10.85 9.80 -20.23
C MET A 246 11.95 10.20 -21.20
N PRO A 247 11.93 9.71 -22.45
CA PRO A 247 12.85 10.17 -23.48
C PRO A 247 12.78 11.69 -23.68
N GLU A 248 13.92 12.31 -24.01
CA GLU A 248 13.92 13.67 -24.54
C GLU A 248 13.41 13.61 -25.99
N ILE A 249 12.35 14.38 -26.27
CA ILE A 249 11.68 14.46 -27.57
C ILE A 249 11.50 15.94 -27.95
N ASP A 250 11.66 16.27 -29.22
CA ASP A 250 11.44 17.60 -29.77
C ASP A 250 10.04 17.68 -30.38
N LEU A 251 9.03 17.72 -29.50
CA LEU A 251 7.61 17.74 -29.87
C LEU A 251 7.02 19.11 -29.54
N PHE A 252 6.39 19.76 -30.51
CA PHE A 252 5.81 21.11 -30.31
C PHE A 252 4.69 21.08 -29.25
N GLU A 253 4.67 22.09 -28.36
CA GLU A 253 3.78 22.19 -27.18
C GLU A 253 3.95 21.10 -26.09
N TYR A 254 5.01 20.28 -26.15
CA TYR A 254 5.35 19.34 -25.06
C TYR A 254 6.10 20.05 -23.91
N ASP A 255 5.43 20.23 -22.78
CA ASP A 255 5.90 21.00 -21.62
C ASP A 255 6.10 20.15 -20.35
N GLU A 256 6.67 20.75 -19.29
CA GLU A 256 6.81 20.08 -17.99
C GLU A 256 5.44 19.76 -17.35
N GLN A 257 4.37 20.49 -17.68
CA GLN A 257 3.03 20.20 -17.18
C GLN A 257 2.52 18.87 -17.75
N LEU A 258 2.71 18.60 -19.04
CA LEU A 258 2.32 17.34 -19.67
C LEU A 258 3.16 16.16 -19.14
N LYS A 259 4.45 16.37 -18.86
CA LYS A 259 5.30 15.36 -18.17
C LYS A 259 4.78 15.06 -16.76
N ASN A 260 4.40 16.09 -16.00
CA ASN A 260 3.87 15.91 -14.65
C ASN A 260 2.48 15.23 -14.69
N ILE A 261 1.64 15.53 -15.68
CA ILE A 261 0.36 14.85 -15.93
C ILE A 261 0.57 13.36 -16.23
N ILE A 262 1.49 13.02 -17.15
CA ILE A 262 1.84 11.62 -17.46
C ILE A 262 2.33 10.92 -16.19
N SER A 263 3.22 11.56 -15.43
CA SER A 263 3.77 11.00 -14.18
C SER A 263 2.70 10.78 -13.11
N LYS A 264 1.77 11.73 -12.95
CA LYS A 264 0.64 11.62 -12.00
C LYS A 264 -0.30 10.50 -12.41
N ALA A 265 -0.66 10.40 -13.69
CA ALA A 265 -1.53 9.33 -14.18
C ALA A 265 -0.90 7.93 -14.04
N LEU A 266 0.42 7.82 -14.23
CA LEU A 266 1.18 6.56 -14.16
C LEU A 266 1.74 6.23 -12.76
N SER A 267 1.34 6.95 -11.71
CA SER A 267 1.70 6.60 -10.34
C SER A 267 1.19 5.20 -9.95
N THR A 268 2.04 4.42 -9.27
CA THR A 268 1.65 3.16 -8.66
C THR A 268 0.52 3.37 -7.65
N GLU A 269 0.67 4.38 -6.80
CA GLU A 269 -0.27 4.70 -5.73
C GLU A 269 -1.59 5.25 -6.29
N VAL A 270 -2.71 4.69 -5.83
CA VAL A 270 -4.07 5.11 -6.24
C VAL A 270 -4.34 6.55 -5.84
N GLU A 271 -3.95 6.97 -4.64
CA GLU A 271 -4.22 8.31 -4.08
C GLU A 271 -3.40 9.42 -4.77
N GLU A 272 -2.22 9.09 -5.27
CA GLU A 272 -1.34 10.03 -5.99
C GLU A 272 -1.85 10.30 -7.42
N ARG A 273 -2.66 9.41 -8.01
CA ARG A 273 -3.25 9.59 -9.36
C ARG A 273 -4.28 10.71 -9.39
N PHE A 274 -4.81 10.99 -10.59
CA PHE A 274 -6.06 11.73 -10.73
C PHE A 274 -7.20 10.92 -10.10
N GLN A 275 -8.00 11.56 -9.25
CA GLN A 275 -9.11 10.93 -8.53
C GLN A 275 -10.42 10.95 -9.32
N SER A 276 -10.48 11.71 -10.41
CA SER A 276 -11.55 11.64 -11.39
C SER A 276 -11.07 11.97 -12.80
N ALA A 277 -11.77 11.48 -13.82
CA ALA A 277 -11.53 11.88 -15.20
C ALA A 277 -11.70 13.39 -15.41
N GLY A 278 -12.59 14.05 -14.65
CA GLY A 278 -12.78 15.50 -14.70
C GLY A 278 -11.59 16.31 -14.17
N GLU A 279 -10.90 15.81 -13.14
CA GLU A 279 -9.63 16.39 -12.65
C GLU A 279 -8.52 16.29 -13.72
N PHE A 280 -8.43 15.12 -14.37
CA PHE A 280 -7.46 14.86 -15.44
C PHE A 280 -7.72 15.78 -16.66
N ILE A 281 -8.99 15.96 -17.08
CA ILE A 281 -9.36 16.92 -18.14
C ILE A 281 -8.91 18.34 -17.78
N LYS A 282 -9.21 18.81 -16.57
CA LYS A 282 -8.81 20.14 -16.08
C LYS A 282 -7.28 20.33 -16.04
N ALA A 283 -6.52 19.29 -15.75
CA ALA A 283 -5.07 19.35 -15.80
C ALA A 283 -4.53 19.48 -17.23
N LEU A 284 -5.11 18.73 -18.20
CA LEU A 284 -4.75 18.81 -19.62
C LEU A 284 -5.07 20.18 -20.25
N ASP A 285 -6.17 20.79 -19.80
CA ASP A 285 -6.64 22.13 -20.21
C ASP A 285 -5.92 23.29 -19.48
N GLY A 286 -5.04 23.01 -18.53
CA GLY A 286 -4.26 24.02 -17.81
C GLY A 286 -4.97 24.65 -16.59
N GLU A 287 -6.24 24.31 -16.33
CA GLU A 287 -7.00 24.79 -15.15
C GLU A 287 -6.39 24.33 -13.81
N ILE A 288 -5.75 23.16 -13.80
CA ILE A 288 -5.05 22.61 -12.63
C ILE A 288 -3.57 22.46 -12.99
N GLN A 289 -2.71 23.13 -12.23
CA GLN A 289 -1.26 22.90 -12.29
C GLN A 289 -0.91 21.58 -11.58
N VAL A 290 -0.14 20.73 -12.26
CA VAL A 290 0.35 19.47 -11.69
C VAL A 290 1.81 19.67 -11.30
N GLU A 291 2.08 19.64 -10.00
CA GLU A 291 3.43 19.82 -9.47
C GLU A 291 4.36 18.66 -9.86
N LYS A 292 5.67 18.91 -9.80
CA LYS A 292 6.68 17.93 -10.19
C LYS A 292 6.77 16.81 -9.13
N PRO A 293 6.62 15.53 -9.50
CA PRO A 293 6.74 14.43 -8.55
C PRO A 293 8.10 14.45 -7.86
N ALA A 294 8.10 14.44 -6.53
CA ALA A 294 9.33 14.35 -5.75
C ALA A 294 10.00 12.96 -5.97
N PRO A 295 11.33 12.90 -6.15
CA PRO A 295 12.02 11.63 -6.35
C PRO A 295 12.01 10.78 -5.07
N LYS A 296 11.09 9.80 -5.00
CA LYS A 296 10.95 8.89 -3.86
C LYS A 296 12.14 7.92 -3.79
N GLN A 297 12.86 7.91 -2.67
CA GLN A 297 13.79 6.83 -2.31
C GLN A 297 13.00 5.67 -1.67
N LYS A 298 13.40 4.42 -1.98
CA LYS A 298 12.63 3.21 -1.62
C LYS A 298 12.61 2.93 -0.11
N VAL A 299 11.42 2.62 0.41
CA VAL A 299 11.17 1.47 1.32
C VAL A 299 9.79 0.87 0.93
N LYS A 300 9.45 -0.35 1.38
CA LYS A 300 8.28 -1.12 0.94
C LYS A 300 7.15 -1.21 1.97
N ASP A 301 5.93 -1.30 1.43
CA ASP A 301 4.73 -2.08 1.80
C ASP A 301 4.60 -2.69 3.22
N GLY A 302 3.44 -2.66 3.88
CA GLY A 302 2.11 -2.17 3.45
C GLY A 302 1.09 -2.12 4.61
N GLU A 303 0.13 -1.20 4.59
CA GLU A 303 -1.28 -1.40 4.16
C GLU A 303 -2.13 -2.32 5.07
N LYS A 304 -3.34 -1.98 5.55
CA LYS A 304 -4.27 -0.82 5.47
C LYS A 304 -5.29 -0.97 6.64
N LYS A 305 -6.36 -0.20 6.89
CA LYS A 305 -7.09 0.90 6.17
C LYS A 305 -7.45 1.99 7.22
N GLU A 306 -8.68 2.29 7.65
CA GLU A 306 -9.75 3.07 6.97
C GLU A 306 -9.72 4.57 7.38
N ALA A 307 -10.35 5.46 6.59
CA ALA A 307 -10.81 6.85 6.83
C ALA A 307 -9.87 7.98 7.34
N SER A 308 -9.96 9.14 6.68
CA SER A 308 -9.45 10.50 7.02
C SER A 308 -7.94 10.82 6.94
N ILE A 309 -7.69 12.06 6.48
CA ILE A 309 -6.49 12.95 6.48
C ILE A 309 -5.19 12.37 5.84
N PRO A 310 -4.29 13.18 5.20
CA PRO A 310 -3.12 12.64 4.49
C PRO A 310 -2.08 12.02 5.42
N ARG A 311 -1.98 10.69 5.41
CA ARG A 311 -1.16 9.91 6.35
C ARG A 311 0.32 9.90 5.97
N LYS A 312 1.18 10.35 6.89
CA LYS A 312 2.64 10.19 6.83
C LYS A 312 3.05 8.88 7.51
N VAL A 313 2.70 7.77 6.86
CA VAL A 313 2.99 6.41 7.34
C VAL A 313 4.48 6.27 7.62
N ALA A 314 4.83 5.56 8.70
CA ALA A 314 6.20 5.21 8.99
C ALA A 314 6.73 4.21 7.95
N ASN A 315 7.46 4.70 6.95
CA ASN A 315 8.11 3.85 5.96
C ASN A 315 9.41 3.25 6.55
N GLY A 316 9.50 1.91 6.56
CA GLY A 316 10.66 1.18 7.05
C GLY A 316 10.52 -0.33 6.80
N GLU A 317 11.40 -1.13 7.38
CA GLU A 317 11.41 -2.60 7.19
C GLU A 317 10.63 -3.34 8.29
N GLY A 318 9.93 -2.61 9.18
CA GLY A 318 9.08 -3.21 10.21
C GLY A 318 9.84 -4.18 11.12
N PHE A 319 9.18 -5.26 11.53
CA PHE A 319 9.77 -6.33 12.33
C PHE A 319 10.86 -7.13 11.60
N ALA A 320 11.06 -6.96 10.29
CA ALA A 320 12.20 -7.55 9.58
C ALA A 320 13.53 -6.86 9.92
N ALA A 321 13.52 -5.55 10.23
CA ALA A 321 14.72 -4.85 10.73
C ALA A 321 15.15 -5.30 12.13
N ILE A 322 14.22 -5.85 12.92
CA ILE A 322 14.49 -6.30 14.28
C ILE A 322 15.11 -7.70 14.23
N SER A 323 16.39 -7.83 14.57
CA SER A 323 17.06 -9.13 14.64
C SER A 323 16.68 -9.89 15.93
N GLY A 324 16.07 -11.07 15.78
CA GLY A 324 15.58 -11.90 16.87
C GLY A 324 14.35 -11.31 17.56
N MET A 325 14.18 -11.61 18.87
CA MET A 325 12.94 -11.36 19.63
C MET A 325 11.70 -12.07 19.05
N ASP A 326 11.90 -13.20 18.37
CA ASP A 326 10.88 -13.89 17.56
C ASP A 326 9.61 -14.23 18.38
N GLU A 327 9.75 -14.76 19.61
CA GLU A 327 8.61 -15.02 20.54
C GLU A 327 7.78 -13.77 20.87
N LEU A 328 8.43 -12.60 21.00
CA LEU A 328 7.75 -11.34 21.33
C LEU A 328 7.02 -10.78 20.10
N LYS A 329 7.57 -10.97 18.90
CA LYS A 329 6.90 -10.60 17.64
C LYS A 329 5.63 -11.43 17.43
N GLU A 330 5.72 -12.75 17.55
CA GLU A 330 4.56 -13.66 17.43
C GLU A 330 3.46 -13.34 18.46
N LEU A 331 3.87 -13.02 19.70
CA LEU A 331 2.96 -12.59 20.75
C LEU A 331 2.25 -11.27 20.42
N LEU A 332 2.99 -10.27 19.93
CA LEU A 332 2.46 -8.97 19.52
C LEU A 332 1.60 -9.06 18.26
N GLN A 333 1.93 -9.94 17.33
CA GLN A 333 1.14 -10.21 16.14
C GLN A 333 -0.28 -10.58 16.54
N ARG A 334 -0.40 -11.68 17.29
CA ARG A 334 -1.68 -12.25 17.75
C ARG A 334 -2.48 -11.33 18.67
N GLU A 335 -1.81 -10.59 19.55
CA GLU A 335 -2.49 -9.87 20.64
C GLU A 335 -2.68 -8.37 20.42
N VAL A 336 -2.06 -7.80 19.38
CA VAL A 336 -2.08 -6.36 19.11
C VAL A 336 -2.23 -6.10 17.61
N ILE A 337 -1.32 -6.59 16.77
CA ILE A 337 -1.26 -6.24 15.34
C ILE A 337 -2.48 -6.77 14.60
N ASP A 338 -2.81 -8.06 14.72
CA ASP A 338 -3.96 -8.68 14.03
C ASP A 338 -5.28 -7.97 14.37
N VAL A 339 -5.40 -7.47 15.62
CA VAL A 339 -6.56 -6.71 16.13
C VAL A 339 -6.64 -5.30 15.54
N ILE A 340 -5.48 -4.67 15.33
CA ILE A 340 -5.34 -3.33 14.75
C ILE A 340 -5.55 -3.35 13.23
N THR A 341 -5.07 -4.39 12.53
CA THR A 341 -5.17 -4.51 11.07
C THR A 341 -6.50 -5.07 10.59
N ASN A 342 -7.19 -5.90 11.40
CA ASN A 342 -8.47 -6.53 11.04
C ASN A 342 -9.64 -6.13 11.98
N PRO A 343 -9.85 -4.83 12.29
CA PRO A 343 -10.76 -4.41 13.36
C PRO A 343 -12.22 -4.81 13.11
N GLU A 344 -12.66 -4.89 11.85
CA GLU A 344 -14.00 -5.39 11.48
C GLU A 344 -14.23 -6.86 11.90
N GLU A 345 -13.20 -7.71 11.82
CA GLU A 345 -13.34 -9.13 12.16
C GLU A 345 -13.39 -9.29 13.68
N TYR A 346 -12.46 -8.66 14.39
CA TYR A 346 -12.40 -8.68 15.84
C TYR A 346 -13.65 -8.05 16.49
N ALA A 347 -14.22 -6.99 15.89
CA ALA A 347 -15.48 -6.38 16.34
C ALA A 347 -16.68 -7.35 16.27
N ARG A 348 -16.72 -8.30 15.32
CA ARG A 348 -17.79 -9.33 15.23
C ARG A 348 -17.75 -10.31 16.41
N TYR A 349 -16.59 -10.47 17.04
CA TYR A 349 -16.40 -11.23 18.28
C TYR A 349 -16.53 -10.38 19.55
N GLY A 350 -16.90 -9.10 19.42
CA GLY A 350 -17.03 -8.16 20.56
C GLY A 350 -15.68 -7.69 21.12
N LEU A 351 -14.59 -7.81 20.37
CA LEU A 351 -13.26 -7.38 20.77
C LEU A 351 -12.99 -5.94 20.28
N THR A 352 -12.43 -5.12 21.18
CA THR A 352 -12.09 -3.71 20.91
C THR A 352 -10.61 -3.56 20.56
N ILE A 353 -10.27 -2.60 19.70
CA ILE A 353 -8.88 -2.20 19.43
C ILE A 353 -8.21 -1.78 20.76
N PRO A 354 -7.02 -2.29 21.12
CA PRO A 354 -6.36 -1.90 22.37
C PRO A 354 -5.88 -0.45 22.32
N ASN A 355 -6.04 0.30 23.41
CA ASN A 355 -5.64 1.71 23.48
C ASN A 355 -4.10 1.91 23.50
N GLY A 356 -3.33 0.90 23.91
CA GLY A 356 -1.87 0.95 23.89
C GLY A 356 -1.19 -0.20 24.60
N MET A 357 0.14 -0.13 24.68
CA MET A 357 0.99 -1.07 25.40
C MET A 357 2.14 -0.39 26.17
N LEU A 358 2.62 -1.05 27.23
CA LEU A 358 3.85 -0.68 27.94
C LEU A 358 5.01 -1.58 27.51
N LEU A 359 6.05 -1.02 26.91
CA LEU A 359 7.34 -1.68 26.69
C LEU A 359 8.27 -1.39 27.87
N TYR A 360 8.61 -2.42 28.64
CA TYR A 360 9.52 -2.29 29.78
C TYR A 360 10.69 -3.27 29.69
N GLY A 361 11.75 -2.99 30.43
CA GLY A 361 12.97 -3.80 30.44
C GLY A 361 14.22 -2.93 30.62
N PRO A 362 15.42 -3.51 30.53
CA PRO A 362 16.66 -2.79 30.78
C PRO A 362 16.92 -1.62 29.79
N PRO A 363 17.78 -0.66 30.17
CA PRO A 363 18.31 0.33 29.23
C PRO A 363 19.13 -0.38 28.15
N GLY A 364 19.18 0.20 26.94
CA GLY A 364 19.95 -0.35 25.82
C GLY A 364 19.34 -1.56 25.10
N CYS A 365 18.25 -2.16 25.60
CA CYS A 365 17.51 -3.25 24.92
C CYS A 365 16.65 -2.78 23.71
N GLY A 366 16.83 -1.57 23.21
CA GLY A 366 16.22 -1.12 21.95
C GLY A 366 14.73 -0.75 21.99
N LYS A 367 14.11 -0.44 23.15
CA LYS A 367 12.68 -0.08 23.26
C LYS A 367 12.20 0.97 22.23
N THR A 368 12.93 2.07 22.08
CA THR A 368 12.67 3.14 21.08
C THR A 368 12.75 2.63 19.64
N PHE A 369 13.73 1.76 19.35
CA PHE A 369 13.90 1.13 18.03
C PHE A 369 12.76 0.17 17.75
N PHE A 370 12.37 -0.65 18.72
CA PHE A 370 11.25 -1.59 18.61
C PHE A 370 9.92 -0.85 18.37
N ALA A 371 9.65 0.23 19.11
CA ALA A 371 8.42 1.00 18.95
C ALA A 371 8.29 1.68 17.58
N LYS A 372 9.40 2.19 17.02
CA LYS A 372 9.43 2.73 15.66
C LYS A 372 9.07 1.65 14.62
N HIS A 373 9.72 0.49 14.70
CA HIS A 373 9.50 -0.61 13.77
C HIS A 373 8.14 -1.32 13.98
N PHE A 374 7.54 -1.25 15.17
CA PHE A 374 6.14 -1.62 15.39
C PHE A 374 5.20 -0.68 14.62
N ALA A 375 5.45 0.63 14.64
CA ALA A 375 4.63 1.60 13.90
C ALA A 375 4.71 1.40 12.38
N GLU A 376 5.89 1.01 11.88
CA GLU A 376 6.09 0.56 10.50
C GLU A 376 5.31 -0.74 10.20
N GLU A 377 5.42 -1.76 11.06
CA GLU A 377 4.73 -3.06 10.92
C GLU A 377 3.19 -2.93 10.87
N VAL A 378 2.60 -1.99 11.64
CA VAL A 378 1.15 -1.72 11.58
C VAL A 378 0.76 -0.66 10.53
N GLY A 379 1.71 -0.07 9.81
CA GLY A 379 1.46 0.98 8.82
C GLY A 379 0.90 2.29 9.39
N PHE A 380 1.27 2.66 10.62
CA PHE A 380 0.79 3.88 11.31
C PHE A 380 1.82 5.02 11.21
N ASN A 381 1.36 6.25 11.47
CA ASN A 381 2.25 7.40 11.62
C ASN A 381 2.98 7.31 12.99
N TYR A 382 4.28 7.64 13.06
CA TYR A 382 5.06 7.52 14.31
C TYR A 382 5.40 8.88 14.93
N MET A 383 4.83 9.14 16.11
CA MET A 383 5.07 10.37 16.89
C MET A 383 5.92 10.07 18.12
N GLU A 384 7.23 10.37 18.07
CA GLU A 384 8.14 10.26 19.22
C GLU A 384 8.04 11.50 20.12
N VAL A 385 7.60 11.30 21.36
CA VAL A 385 7.42 12.36 22.37
C VAL A 385 8.29 12.06 23.59
N LYS A 386 8.88 13.11 24.15
CA LYS A 386 9.75 13.02 25.34
C LYS A 386 9.11 13.77 26.50
N PRO A 387 9.18 13.28 27.76
CA PRO A 387 8.58 13.95 28.90
C PRO A 387 9.04 15.41 29.06
N SER A 388 10.26 15.73 28.61
CA SER A 388 10.84 17.08 28.59
C SER A 388 10.25 18.05 27.56
N THR A 389 9.56 17.58 26.51
CA THR A 389 8.85 18.48 25.56
C THR A 389 7.44 18.83 26.04
N LEU A 390 6.82 17.97 26.85
CA LEU A 390 5.50 18.20 27.44
C LEU A 390 5.57 19.04 28.72
N LYS A 391 6.53 18.75 29.61
CA LYS A 391 6.68 19.39 30.93
C LYS A 391 7.00 20.89 30.83
N SER A 392 6.09 21.72 31.33
CA SER A 392 6.29 23.16 31.51
C SER A 392 6.48 23.53 32.98
N LYS A 393 7.09 24.69 33.25
CA LYS A 393 7.12 25.29 34.60
C LYS A 393 5.77 25.86 35.05
N TRP A 394 4.78 25.89 34.15
CA TRP A 394 3.43 26.37 34.39
C TRP A 394 2.45 25.21 34.36
N VAL A 395 1.58 25.11 35.37
CA VAL A 395 0.67 23.97 35.62
C VAL A 395 -0.16 23.65 34.37
N ASN A 396 -0.97 24.61 33.94
CA ASN A 396 -1.94 24.46 32.85
C ASN A 396 -1.25 24.15 31.51
N ALA A 397 -0.06 24.72 31.27
CA ALA A 397 0.67 24.52 30.02
C ALA A 397 1.14 23.06 29.82
N THR A 398 1.39 22.31 30.90
CA THR A 398 1.72 20.88 30.78
C THR A 398 0.51 20.05 30.35
N GLN A 399 -0.68 20.40 30.85
CA GLN A 399 -1.94 19.76 30.44
C GLN A 399 -2.31 20.15 29.00
N GLU A 400 -2.20 21.43 28.66
CA GLU A 400 -2.41 21.96 27.32
C GLU A 400 -1.49 21.31 26.28
N ASN A 401 -0.22 21.04 26.63
CA ASN A 401 0.72 20.31 25.77
C ASN A 401 0.31 18.84 25.54
N ILE A 402 -0.19 18.15 26.57
CA ILE A 402 -0.70 16.77 26.43
C ILE A 402 -1.95 16.76 25.54
N GLY A 403 -2.91 17.67 25.77
CA GLY A 403 -4.10 17.80 24.93
C GLY A 403 -3.78 18.11 23.46
N LYS A 404 -2.78 18.97 23.20
CA LYS A 404 -2.30 19.25 21.83
C LYS A 404 -1.64 18.04 21.18
N MET A 405 -0.80 17.30 21.90
CA MET A 405 -0.17 16.06 21.40
C MET A 405 -1.23 15.04 20.97
N PHE A 406 -2.29 14.87 21.76
CA PHE A 406 -3.40 13.97 21.38
C PHE A 406 -4.21 14.50 20.20
N ALA A 407 -4.52 15.80 20.15
CA ALA A 407 -5.22 16.40 19.01
C ALA A 407 -4.41 16.30 17.70
N GLU A 408 -3.09 16.51 17.74
CA GLU A 408 -2.19 16.34 16.58
C GLU A 408 -2.14 14.87 16.13
N ALA A 409 -2.12 13.91 17.08
CA ALA A 409 -2.15 12.48 16.77
C ALA A 409 -3.52 12.02 16.21
N GLU A 410 -4.62 12.66 16.62
CA GLU A 410 -5.98 12.42 16.10
C GLU A 410 -6.17 13.02 14.70
N GLU A 411 -5.68 14.23 14.47
CA GLU A 411 -5.64 14.86 13.15
C GLU A 411 -4.80 14.02 12.16
N ASN A 412 -3.68 13.44 12.62
CA ASN A 412 -2.83 12.58 11.81
C ASN A 412 -3.20 11.08 11.91
N ALA A 413 -4.41 10.70 12.34
CA ALA A 413 -4.73 9.28 12.56
C ALA A 413 -4.63 8.42 11.27
N PRO A 414 -4.17 7.15 11.37
CA PRO A 414 -3.78 6.45 12.58
C PRO A 414 -2.35 6.76 13.02
N THR A 415 -2.17 6.93 14.34
CA THR A 415 -0.90 7.38 14.93
C THR A 415 -0.48 6.47 16.08
N VAL A 416 0.76 6.00 16.05
CA VAL A 416 1.48 5.50 17.21
C VAL A 416 2.12 6.67 17.95
N ILE A 417 1.62 6.98 19.15
CA ILE A 417 2.27 7.92 20.07
C ILE A 417 3.26 7.13 20.92
N PHE A 418 4.56 7.35 20.70
CA PHE A 418 5.61 6.76 21.52
C PHE A 418 6.08 7.76 22.59
N ILE A 419 5.95 7.38 23.86
CA ILE A 419 6.40 8.17 25.00
C ILE A 419 7.55 7.44 25.68
N ASP A 420 8.79 7.88 25.43
CA ASP A 420 9.96 7.34 26.13
C ASP A 420 9.99 7.78 27.61
N GLU A 421 10.64 6.98 28.44
CA GLU A 421 10.76 7.18 29.89
C GLU A 421 9.43 7.56 30.59
N MET A 422 8.31 6.94 30.18
CA MET A 422 6.93 7.33 30.54
C MET A 422 6.67 7.51 32.06
N ASN A 423 7.42 6.80 32.90
CA ASN A 423 7.46 6.96 34.37
C ASN A 423 7.80 8.39 34.84
N GLU A 424 8.42 9.22 33.98
CA GLU A 424 8.69 10.63 34.22
C GLU A 424 7.46 11.51 34.05
N LEU A 425 6.55 11.14 33.14
CA LEU A 425 5.35 11.91 32.80
C LEU A 425 4.18 11.52 33.71
N VAL A 426 4.04 10.22 33.99
CA VAL A 426 2.96 9.65 34.82
C VAL A 426 3.48 8.81 35.99
N PRO A 427 4.27 9.41 36.92
CA PRO A 427 4.76 8.71 38.10
C PRO A 427 3.61 8.35 39.05
N ASN A 428 3.79 7.27 39.80
CA ASN A 428 2.82 6.78 40.78
C ASN A 428 2.61 7.80 41.92
N ARG A 429 1.39 8.37 41.97
CA ARG A 429 0.95 9.35 42.97
C ARG A 429 0.98 8.87 44.42
N ASP A 430 0.93 7.56 44.65
CA ASP A 430 0.93 6.98 45.99
C ASP A 430 2.34 7.06 46.64
N ASN A 431 3.39 7.31 45.85
CA ASN A 431 4.70 7.71 46.35
C ASN A 431 4.65 9.20 46.75
N GLY A 432 4.46 9.49 48.04
CA GLY A 432 4.06 10.80 48.59
C GLY A 432 5.00 12.03 48.43
N ASN A 433 5.80 12.11 47.36
CA ASN A 433 6.58 13.28 46.94
C ASN A 433 6.16 13.79 45.53
N VAL A 434 5.07 13.30 44.93
CA VAL A 434 4.60 13.78 43.62
C VAL A 434 4.03 15.20 43.74
N HIS A 435 4.59 16.12 42.95
CA HIS A 435 4.19 17.52 42.92
C HIS A 435 2.81 17.71 42.25
N GLU A 436 2.04 18.73 42.67
CA GLU A 436 0.67 18.97 42.19
C GLU A 436 0.59 19.13 40.66
N MET A 437 1.58 19.77 40.04
CA MET A 437 1.69 19.87 38.58
C MET A 437 1.76 18.50 37.88
N THR A 438 2.41 17.54 38.51
CA THR A 438 2.58 16.18 37.99
C THR A 438 1.31 15.35 38.18
N LEU A 439 0.54 15.58 39.25
CA LEU A 439 -0.82 15.03 39.39
C LEU A 439 -1.74 15.58 38.28
N GLY A 440 -1.60 16.87 37.93
CA GLY A 440 -2.29 17.48 36.80
C GLY A 440 -2.00 16.78 35.46
N ALA A 441 -0.74 16.43 35.19
CA ALA A 441 -0.32 15.68 34.00
C ALA A 441 -0.83 14.22 34.00
N VAL A 442 -0.81 13.54 35.15
CA VAL A 442 -1.39 12.20 35.32
C VAL A 442 -2.89 12.21 35.01
N ASN A 443 -3.63 13.18 35.55
CA ASN A 443 -5.08 13.27 35.34
C ASN A 443 -5.44 13.58 33.88
N GLU A 444 -4.71 14.47 33.21
CA GLU A 444 -4.91 14.77 31.78
C GLU A 444 -4.63 13.52 30.93
N MET A 445 -3.50 12.83 31.17
CA MET A 445 -3.18 11.58 30.46
C MET A 445 -4.27 10.51 30.68
N LEU A 446 -4.77 10.35 31.92
CA LEU A 446 -5.83 9.40 32.25
C LEU A 446 -7.18 9.71 31.57
N ALA A 447 -7.43 10.97 31.20
CA ALA A 447 -8.62 11.42 30.49
C ALA A 447 -8.47 11.26 28.97
N GLN A 448 -7.33 11.65 28.39
CA GLN A 448 -7.05 11.50 26.96
C GLN A 448 -6.90 10.03 26.53
N MET A 449 -6.50 9.14 27.44
CA MET A 449 -6.36 7.68 27.20
C MET A 449 -7.69 6.90 27.10
N ASP A 450 -8.85 7.54 27.22
CA ASP A 450 -10.13 6.85 27.01
C ASP A 450 -10.43 6.71 25.51
N ARG A 451 -10.78 5.49 25.08
CA ARG A 451 -11.14 5.13 23.68
C ARG A 451 -10.15 5.55 22.58
N THR A 452 -8.85 5.68 22.86
CA THR A 452 -7.88 6.10 21.83
C THR A 452 -7.82 5.14 20.64
N GLY A 453 -8.05 3.84 20.84
CA GLY A 453 -8.19 2.85 19.77
C GLY A 453 -9.39 3.10 18.85
N GLU A 454 -10.52 3.60 19.36
CA GLU A 454 -11.67 4.04 18.54
C GLU A 454 -11.33 5.25 17.65
N LYS A 455 -10.33 6.04 18.05
CA LYS A 455 -9.79 7.21 17.33
C LYS A 455 -8.61 6.88 16.39
N GLY A 456 -8.20 5.61 16.28
CA GLY A 456 -7.00 5.22 15.54
C GLY A 456 -5.66 5.62 16.19
N ILE A 457 -5.67 5.96 17.49
CA ILE A 457 -4.47 6.34 18.25
C ILE A 457 -4.04 5.17 19.13
N PHE A 458 -2.83 4.66 18.90
CA PHE A 458 -2.21 3.60 19.68
C PHE A 458 -1.03 4.14 20.50
N ILE A 459 -1.05 3.93 21.82
CA ILE A 459 -0.02 4.51 22.70
C ILE A 459 1.03 3.47 23.06
N ILE A 460 2.32 3.78 22.85
CA ILE A 460 3.44 2.96 23.33
C ILE A 460 4.19 3.74 24.41
N GLY A 461 4.00 3.34 25.66
CA GLY A 461 4.83 3.83 26.76
C GLY A 461 6.11 3.00 26.89
N ALA A 462 7.29 3.62 26.88
CA ALA A 462 8.55 2.95 27.19
C ALA A 462 9.08 3.31 28.58
N THR A 463 9.70 2.35 29.27
CA THR A 463 10.30 2.62 30.59
C THR A 463 11.41 1.64 30.98
N ASN A 464 12.32 2.10 31.84
CA ASN A 464 13.26 1.27 32.59
C ASN A 464 12.73 0.94 34.01
N TYR A 465 11.65 1.59 34.44
CA TYR A 465 11.14 1.60 35.82
C TYR A 465 9.61 1.44 35.85
N PRO A 466 9.04 0.31 35.40
CA PRO A 466 7.59 0.12 35.31
C PRO A 466 6.88 0.25 36.66
N ASN A 467 7.49 -0.20 37.76
CA ASN A 467 6.94 -0.08 39.11
C ASN A 467 6.87 1.39 39.61
N MET A 468 7.38 2.37 38.86
CA MET A 468 7.23 3.81 39.14
C MET A 468 6.07 4.47 38.39
N ILE A 469 5.41 3.80 37.44
CA ILE A 469 4.25 4.33 36.70
C ILE A 469 2.99 4.25 37.56
N ASP A 470 2.09 5.21 37.42
CA ASP A 470 0.79 5.21 38.11
C ASP A 470 -0.06 3.96 37.79
N PRO A 471 -0.49 3.16 38.79
CA PRO A 471 -1.28 1.96 38.58
C PRO A 471 -2.65 2.16 37.93
N ALA A 472 -3.11 3.41 37.71
CA ALA A 472 -4.31 3.71 36.94
C ALA A 472 -4.07 3.78 35.42
N ILE A 473 -2.84 4.08 34.98
CA ILE A 473 -2.41 4.04 33.56
C ILE A 473 -2.31 2.58 33.08
N LEU A 474 -1.93 1.68 33.99
CA LEU A 474 -1.67 0.25 33.70
C LEU A 474 -2.90 -0.66 33.80
N ARG A 475 -4.11 -0.12 33.60
CA ARG A 475 -5.41 -0.83 33.73
C ARG A 475 -6.00 -1.16 32.36
N ALA A 476 -7.00 -2.06 32.37
CA ALA A 476 -7.84 -2.38 31.22
C ALA A 476 -8.37 -1.10 30.54
N GLY A 477 -8.26 -1.04 29.21
CA GLY A 477 -8.63 0.14 28.43
C GLY A 477 -7.61 1.29 28.46
N ARG A 478 -6.36 1.03 28.86
CA ARG A 478 -5.24 2.00 28.76
C ARG A 478 -3.97 1.27 28.30
N LEU A 479 -2.94 1.13 29.15
CA LEU A 479 -1.78 0.27 28.90
C LEU A 479 -1.93 -1.04 29.69
N ASP A 480 -2.89 -1.86 29.29
CA ASP A 480 -3.12 -3.17 29.88
C ASP A 480 -2.13 -4.22 29.37
N LYS A 481 -1.84 -4.21 28.06
CA LYS A 481 -0.75 -4.96 27.43
C LYS A 481 0.62 -4.46 27.92
N LYS A 482 1.44 -5.39 28.46
CA LYS A 482 2.74 -5.09 29.09
C LYS A 482 3.78 -6.09 28.60
N TYR A 483 4.74 -5.62 27.81
CA TYR A 483 5.73 -6.48 27.17
C TYR A 483 7.14 -6.19 27.68
N TYR A 484 7.84 -7.26 28.03
CA TYR A 484 9.21 -7.23 28.51
C TYR A 484 10.19 -7.40 27.35
N LEU A 485 10.99 -6.36 27.06
CA LEU A 485 12.13 -6.46 26.15
C LEU A 485 13.36 -6.94 26.93
N ALA A 486 13.61 -8.24 26.84
CA ALA A 486 14.83 -8.88 27.30
C ALA A 486 16.07 -8.38 26.51
N PRO A 487 17.30 -8.58 27.02
CA PRO A 487 18.52 -8.43 26.23
C PRO A 487 18.53 -9.38 25.02
N PRO A 488 19.25 -9.05 23.93
CA PRO A 488 19.28 -9.85 22.71
C PRO A 488 19.86 -11.25 22.93
N ASP A 489 19.21 -12.27 22.34
CA ASP A 489 19.66 -13.66 22.27
C ASP A 489 20.92 -13.83 21.38
N LYS A 490 21.47 -15.06 21.25
CA LYS A 490 22.70 -15.30 20.48
C LYS A 490 22.56 -14.87 19.01
N LYS A 491 21.48 -15.28 18.34
CA LYS A 491 21.18 -15.00 16.92
C LYS A 491 20.93 -13.50 16.72
N ALA A 492 20.25 -12.84 17.66
CA ALA A 492 20.11 -11.39 17.67
C ALA A 492 21.47 -10.66 17.77
N ARG A 493 22.37 -11.09 18.68
CA ARG A 493 23.70 -10.47 18.82
C ARG A 493 24.59 -10.69 17.60
N GLU A 494 24.56 -11.89 17.01
CA GLU A 494 25.27 -12.22 15.76
C GLU A 494 24.90 -11.24 14.63
N LEU A 495 23.59 -11.09 14.37
CA LEU A 495 23.06 -10.20 13.34
C LEU A 495 23.33 -8.72 13.64
N MET A 496 23.22 -8.29 14.91
CA MET A 496 23.58 -6.93 15.32
C MET A 496 25.06 -6.62 15.09
N LEU A 497 25.97 -7.54 15.41
CA LEU A 497 27.41 -7.40 15.15
C LEU A 497 27.69 -7.27 13.65
N LYS A 498 27.06 -8.12 12.82
CA LYS A 498 27.14 -8.06 11.36
C LYS A 498 26.66 -6.72 10.81
N MET A 499 25.47 -6.27 11.22
CA MET A 499 24.88 -4.98 10.82
C MET A 499 25.76 -3.80 11.23
N TYR A 500 26.32 -3.78 12.45
CA TYR A 500 27.19 -2.70 12.89
C TYR A 500 28.54 -2.68 12.15
N LEU A 501 29.03 -3.82 11.64
CA LEU A 501 30.28 -3.93 10.89
C LEU A 501 30.13 -3.61 9.40
N GLU A 502 28.99 -3.92 8.78
CA GLU A 502 28.76 -3.82 7.33
C GLU A 502 29.23 -2.49 6.69
N LYS A 503 28.97 -1.36 7.36
CA LYS A 503 29.28 -0.01 6.87
C LYS A 503 30.69 0.48 7.25
N ARG A 504 31.63 -0.44 7.51
CA ARG A 504 32.99 -0.16 8.04
C ARG A 504 34.06 -0.93 7.25
N PRO A 505 35.35 -0.53 7.32
CA PRO A 505 36.43 -1.32 6.71
C PRO A 505 36.77 -2.54 7.58
N TYR A 506 35.99 -3.61 7.49
CA TYR A 506 36.26 -4.90 8.14
C TYR A 506 36.91 -5.92 7.19
N ASP A 507 37.40 -7.03 7.74
CA ASP A 507 38.07 -8.09 7.00
C ASP A 507 37.16 -9.27 6.63
N PHE A 508 37.56 -10.06 5.65
CA PHE A 508 36.77 -11.21 5.22
C PHE A 508 36.92 -12.37 6.21
N GLY A 509 35.83 -13.11 6.48
CA GLY A 509 35.85 -14.27 7.38
C GLY A 509 35.75 -13.95 8.87
N ILE A 510 35.06 -12.87 9.25
CA ILE A 510 34.64 -12.64 10.66
C ILE A 510 33.70 -13.76 11.10
N ASP A 511 33.98 -14.37 12.26
CA ASP A 511 33.14 -15.38 12.89
C ASP A 511 32.15 -14.70 13.84
N TYR A 512 30.99 -14.32 13.28
CA TYR A 512 29.93 -13.66 14.03
C TYR A 512 29.30 -14.59 15.10
N GLU A 513 29.32 -15.91 14.89
CA GLU A 513 28.76 -16.86 15.87
C GLU A 513 29.65 -16.91 17.13
N HIS A 514 30.97 -16.99 16.96
CA HIS A 514 31.91 -16.93 18.06
C HIS A 514 31.83 -15.60 18.82
N LEU A 515 31.76 -14.47 18.11
CA LEU A 515 31.59 -13.15 18.73
C LEU A 515 30.24 -13.03 19.46
N ALA A 516 29.19 -13.70 19.00
CA ALA A 516 27.91 -13.76 19.69
C ALA A 516 27.96 -14.58 20.99
N ASP A 517 28.77 -15.65 21.06
CA ASP A 517 29.01 -16.37 22.32
C ASP A 517 29.82 -15.53 23.33
N LEU A 518 30.87 -14.84 22.88
CA LEU A 518 31.69 -13.97 23.74
C LEU A 518 30.89 -12.79 24.33
N THR A 519 29.84 -12.34 23.64
CA THR A 519 29.00 -11.19 24.04
C THR A 519 27.74 -11.56 24.83
N LYS A 520 27.73 -12.70 25.52
CA LYS A 520 26.60 -13.09 26.38
C LYS A 520 26.25 -11.99 27.41
N ASN A 521 24.96 -11.67 27.53
CA ASN A 521 24.37 -10.61 28.36
C ASN A 521 24.65 -9.15 27.92
N TYR A 522 25.33 -8.91 26.79
CA TYR A 522 25.52 -7.57 26.24
C TYR A 522 24.23 -7.05 25.59
N VAL A 523 23.92 -5.76 25.77
CA VAL A 523 22.80 -5.10 25.07
C VAL A 523 23.25 -4.49 23.74
N SER A 524 22.29 -4.07 22.89
CA SER A 524 22.57 -3.42 21.60
C SER A 524 23.52 -2.21 21.73
N ALA A 525 23.39 -1.42 22.81
CA ALA A 525 24.32 -0.33 23.10
C ALA A 525 25.76 -0.79 23.34
N ASP A 526 25.96 -1.90 24.06
CA ASP A 526 27.29 -2.44 24.35
C ASP A 526 27.93 -3.04 23.09
N LEU A 527 27.15 -3.74 22.26
CA LEU A 527 27.61 -4.26 20.96
C LEU A 527 28.04 -3.13 20.01
N LYS A 528 27.27 -2.04 19.98
CA LYS A 528 27.63 -0.86 19.19
C LYS A 528 28.94 -0.25 19.69
N LEU A 529 29.12 -0.14 21.02
CA LEU A 529 30.36 0.34 21.63
C LEU A 529 31.57 -0.54 21.27
N ILE A 530 31.43 -1.87 21.34
CA ILE A 530 32.46 -2.82 20.89
C ILE A 530 32.89 -2.53 19.45
N VAL A 531 31.95 -2.38 18.52
CA VAL A 531 32.29 -2.16 17.11
C VAL A 531 32.85 -0.75 16.88
N ASP A 532 32.38 0.26 17.62
CA ASP A 532 32.95 1.62 17.61
C ASP A 532 34.40 1.64 18.11
N ASP A 533 34.73 0.97 19.21
CA ASP A 533 36.09 0.91 19.75
C ASP A 533 37.01 0.00 18.92
N ALA A 534 36.50 -1.09 18.35
CA ALA A 534 37.20 -1.88 17.34
C ALA A 534 37.54 -1.04 16.10
N SER A 535 36.63 -0.14 15.68
CA SER A 535 36.87 0.80 14.59
C SER A 535 37.95 1.83 14.94
N ARG A 536 37.93 2.39 16.16
CA ARG A 536 39.00 3.30 16.64
C ARG A 536 40.36 2.60 16.65
N LYS A 537 40.41 1.35 17.13
CA LYS A 537 41.64 0.55 17.22
C LYS A 537 42.19 0.20 15.84
N ALA A 538 41.33 -0.20 14.90
CA ALA A 538 41.70 -0.43 13.50
C ALA A 538 42.21 0.85 12.81
N LEU A 539 41.55 2.00 13.05
CA LEU A 539 41.98 3.31 12.52
C LEU A 539 43.37 3.73 13.01
N VAL A 540 43.66 3.58 14.32
CA VAL A 540 44.99 3.84 14.89
C VAL A 540 46.05 2.94 14.27
N ASN A 541 45.74 1.67 14.06
CA ASN A 541 46.62 0.69 13.43
C ASN A 541 46.72 0.85 11.89
N LYS A 542 45.93 1.76 11.28
CA LYS A 542 45.74 1.89 9.82
C LYS A 542 45.39 0.56 9.13
N SER A 543 44.62 -0.28 9.82
CA SER A 543 44.21 -1.61 9.37
C SER A 543 42.70 -1.70 9.13
N LYS A 544 42.25 -2.80 8.54
CA LYS A 544 40.85 -3.23 8.67
C LYS A 544 40.54 -3.64 10.11
N ILE A 545 39.25 -3.70 10.44
CA ILE A 545 38.72 -4.39 11.63
C ILE A 545 38.80 -5.89 11.37
N THR A 546 39.62 -6.60 12.14
CA THR A 546 39.79 -8.06 12.05
C THR A 546 39.13 -8.77 13.24
N GLN A 547 38.89 -10.08 13.10
CA GLN A 547 38.39 -10.95 14.17
C GLN A 547 39.12 -10.71 15.51
N ARG A 548 40.46 -10.74 15.48
CA ARG A 548 41.32 -10.51 16.65
C ARG A 548 41.13 -9.12 17.30
N ILE A 549 40.83 -8.08 16.51
CA ILE A 549 40.56 -6.73 17.06
C ILE A 549 39.21 -6.72 17.79
N LEU A 550 38.20 -7.43 17.28
CA LEU A 550 36.88 -7.54 17.92
C LEU A 550 36.99 -8.34 19.23
N GLU A 551 37.67 -9.49 19.21
CA GLU A 551 37.93 -10.31 20.40
C GLU A 551 38.69 -9.55 21.49
N GLU A 552 39.78 -8.84 21.13
CA GLU A 552 40.54 -7.99 22.05
C GLU A 552 39.69 -6.88 22.66
N VAL A 553 38.73 -6.31 21.91
CA VAL A 553 37.83 -5.27 22.43
C VAL A 553 36.78 -5.88 23.35
N ILE A 554 36.09 -6.96 22.94
CA ILE A 554 35.08 -7.65 23.77
C ILE A 554 35.67 -8.10 25.12
N ALA A 555 36.92 -8.58 25.14
CA ALA A 555 37.61 -8.98 26.38
C ALA A 555 37.98 -7.79 27.29
N SER A 556 37.97 -6.55 26.77
CA SER A 556 38.25 -5.31 27.51
C SER A 556 36.99 -4.53 27.90
N THR A 557 35.91 -4.65 27.12
CA THR A 557 34.58 -4.15 27.45
C THR A 557 33.97 -4.98 28.60
N LYS A 558 32.94 -4.44 29.25
CA LYS A 558 32.07 -5.18 30.18
C LYS A 558 30.62 -4.92 29.76
N PRO A 559 29.70 -5.91 29.92
CA PRO A 559 28.29 -5.67 29.68
C PRO A 559 27.78 -4.59 30.65
N SER A 560 26.91 -3.70 30.18
CA SER A 560 26.35 -2.63 31.02
C SER A 560 25.31 -3.15 32.01
N LEU A 561 24.73 -4.33 31.76
CA LEU A 561 23.81 -5.01 32.68
C LEU A 561 24.54 -6.04 33.54
N SER A 562 24.39 -5.93 34.86
CA SER A 562 24.79 -6.99 35.77
C SER A 562 23.75 -8.12 35.83
N GLU A 563 24.21 -9.34 36.14
CA GLU A 563 23.34 -10.50 36.34
C GLU A 563 22.29 -10.28 37.46
N LYS A 564 22.60 -9.41 38.43
CA LYS A 564 21.66 -8.98 39.48
C LYS A 564 20.53 -8.10 38.94
N GLU A 565 20.80 -7.28 37.93
CA GLU A 565 19.79 -6.44 37.28
C GLU A 565 18.92 -7.27 36.36
N LEU A 566 19.48 -8.25 35.64
CA LEU A 566 18.68 -9.23 34.90
C LEU A 566 17.72 -9.98 35.83
N GLN A 567 18.21 -10.49 36.97
CA GLN A 567 17.35 -11.13 37.98
C GLN A 567 16.32 -10.17 38.61
N LYS A 568 16.57 -8.86 38.64
CA LYS A 568 15.58 -7.85 39.06
C LYS A 568 14.49 -7.69 38.00
N TYR A 569 14.84 -7.62 36.72
CA TYR A 569 13.87 -7.48 35.63
C TYR A 569 13.01 -8.74 35.42
N GLU A 570 13.56 -9.96 35.56
CA GLU A 570 12.73 -11.18 35.52
C GLU A 570 11.72 -11.26 36.69
N ARG A 571 12.05 -10.71 37.87
CA ARG A 571 11.08 -10.59 38.98
C ARG A 571 10.00 -9.57 38.66
N ILE A 572 10.37 -8.41 38.12
CA ILE A 572 9.41 -7.39 37.66
C ILE A 572 8.47 -7.98 36.60
N LYS A 573 8.99 -8.80 35.67
CA LYS A 573 8.19 -9.52 34.67
C LYS A 573 7.15 -10.43 35.30
N ALA A 574 7.56 -11.30 36.24
CA ALA A 574 6.64 -12.16 36.98
C ALA A 574 5.61 -11.36 37.81
N GLU A 575 6.03 -10.28 38.48
CA GLU A 575 5.15 -9.35 39.20
C GLU A 575 4.10 -8.72 38.28
N MET A 576 4.49 -8.25 37.08
CA MET A 576 3.58 -7.63 36.11
C MET A 576 2.63 -8.64 35.44
N ASN A 577 3.04 -9.90 35.29
CA ASN A 577 2.20 -11.00 34.82
C ASN A 577 1.21 -11.50 35.89
N GLY A 578 1.35 -11.07 37.15
CA GLY A 578 0.56 -11.59 38.28
C GLY A 578 1.00 -12.99 38.75
N GLU A 579 2.19 -13.44 38.34
CA GLU A 579 2.75 -14.72 38.76
C GLU A 579 3.16 -14.68 40.24
N LYS A 580 2.78 -15.72 41.00
CA LYS A 580 3.22 -15.85 42.39
C LYS A 580 4.68 -16.29 42.45
N ILE A 581 5.59 -15.32 42.55
CA ILE A 581 7.00 -15.58 42.83
C ILE A 581 7.11 -16.35 44.16
N GLU A 582 7.52 -17.62 44.10
CA GLU A 582 7.93 -18.36 45.29
C GLU A 582 9.20 -17.72 45.88
N THR A 583 9.04 -16.94 46.95
CA THR A 583 10.13 -16.23 47.63
C THR A 583 11.00 -17.15 48.51
N ASN A 584 11.31 -18.35 48.00
CA ASN A 584 11.89 -19.45 48.75
C ASN A 584 13.39 -19.66 48.45
N LYS A 585 14.20 -18.72 48.96
CA LYS A 585 15.54 -18.99 49.53
C LYS A 585 16.06 -17.77 50.29
N ARG A 586 15.48 -17.50 51.46
CA ARG A 586 16.25 -16.84 52.53
C ARG A 586 17.43 -17.78 52.86
N PRO A 587 18.69 -17.30 52.91
CA PRO A 587 19.78 -18.13 53.40
C PRO A 587 19.49 -18.50 54.85
N LYS A 588 19.53 -19.80 55.17
CA LYS A 588 19.46 -20.26 56.56
C LYS A 588 20.79 -19.88 57.23
N ILE A 589 20.79 -18.77 57.95
CA ILE A 589 21.85 -18.47 58.92
C ILE A 589 21.66 -19.46 60.08
N GLY A 590 22.51 -20.48 60.12
CA GLY A 590 22.69 -21.32 61.30
C GLY A 590 23.69 -20.67 62.25
N PHE A 591 23.43 -20.84 63.56
CA PHE A 591 24.47 -20.86 64.59
C PHE A 591 24.84 -22.32 64.85
#